data_AF-F4WES7-F1
#
_entry.id   AF-F4WES7-F1
#
_cell.length_a   1.000
_cell.length_b   1.000
_cell.length_c   1.000
_cell.angle_alpha   90.00
_cell.angle_beta   90.00
_cell.angle_gamma   90.00
#
_symmetry.space_group_name_H-M   'P 1'
#
loop_
_entity.id
_entity.type
_entity.pdbx_description
1 polymer ?
#
loop_
_entity_poly.entity_id
_entity_poly.type
_entity_poly.pdbx_seq_one_letter_code
_entity_poly.pdbx_strand_id
1 'polypeptide(L)'
;RAVIKFNAKLDKSVSETFRSMQQVYGSQCLGRTAVFEWHKRFLEGRETLEDDKKSGRPILVRIPDMIEKVRDFVANDRNAS
;
A
#
# COMPACT_ATOMS: atom_id res chain seq x y z
N ARG A 1 -0.30 -12.57 -2.60
CA ARG A 1 -1.47 -12.09 -3.40
C ARG A 1 -1.96 -13.12 -4.41
N ALA A 2 -1.08 -13.84 -5.12
CA ALA A 2 -1.44 -14.86 -6.10
C ALA A 2 -2.49 -15.89 -5.62
N VAL A 3 -2.34 -16.43 -4.41
CA VAL A 3 -3.31 -17.40 -3.84
C VAL A 3 -4.70 -16.79 -3.66
N ILE A 4 -4.78 -15.50 -3.30
CA ILE A 4 -6.06 -14.79 -3.16
C ILE A 4 -6.70 -14.62 -4.55
N LYS A 5 -5.92 -14.23 -5.57
CA LYS A 5 -6.38 -14.13 -6.97
C LYS A 5 -6.88 -15.47 -7.50
N PHE A 6 -6.13 -16.53 -7.23
CA PHE A 6 -6.50 -17.88 -7.65
C PHE A 6 -7.83 -18.31 -7.04
N ASN A 7 -8.01 -18.16 -5.72
CA ASN A 7 -9.27 -18.54 -5.08
C ASN A 7 -10.45 -17.65 -5.50
N ALA A 8 -10.22 -16.35 -5.74
CA ALA A 8 -11.25 -15.46 -6.28
C ALA A 8 -11.71 -15.90 -7.68
N LYS A 9 -10.79 -16.37 -8.55
CA LYS A 9 -11.11 -16.96 -9.86
C LYS A 9 -11.78 -18.33 -9.79
N LEU A 10 -11.72 -19.00 -8.64
CA LEU A 10 -12.45 -20.24 -8.36
C LEU A 10 -13.82 -19.98 -7.70
N ASP A 11 -14.28 -18.73 -7.68
CA ASP A 11 -15.55 -18.31 -7.04
C ASP A 11 -15.66 -18.71 -5.56
N LYS A 12 -14.51 -18.91 -4.88
CA LYS A 12 -14.51 -19.16 -3.45
C LYS A 12 -14.84 -17.88 -2.69
N SER A 13 -15.49 -18.03 -1.55
CA SER A 13 -15.70 -16.89 -0.68
C SER A 13 -14.38 -16.40 -0.07
N VAL A 14 -14.35 -15.11 0.25
CA VAL A 14 -13.21 -14.50 0.94
C VAL A 14 -12.93 -15.16 2.30
N SER A 15 -13.97 -15.65 2.98
CA SER A 15 -13.86 -16.37 4.26
C SER A 15 -13.21 -17.74 4.10
N GLU A 16 -13.59 -18.50 3.07
CA GLU A 16 -12.95 -19.78 2.75
C GLU A 16 -11.50 -19.59 2.33
N THR A 17 -11.23 -18.56 1.53
CA THR A 17 -9.87 -18.19 1.14
C THR A 17 -9.01 -17.89 2.36
N PHE A 18 -9.50 -17.07 3.28
CA PHE A 18 -8.77 -16.73 4.51
C PHE A 18 -8.53 -17.96 5.40
N ARG A 19 -9.55 -18.80 5.63
CA ARG A 19 -9.40 -20.04 6.41
C ARG A 19 -8.37 -20.99 5.80
N SER A 20 -8.44 -21.20 4.48
CA SER A 20 -7.49 -22.05 3.76
C SER A 20 -6.06 -21.49 3.86
N MET A 21 -5.90 -20.18 3.72
CA MET A 21 -4.59 -19.53 3.88
C MET A 21 -4.08 -19.63 5.33
N GLN A 22 -4.93 -19.46 6.33
CA GLN A 22 -4.54 -19.66 7.73
C GLN A 22 -4.12 -21.09 8.01
N GLN A 23 -4.81 -22.08 7.45
CA GLN A 23 -4.45 -23.50 7.62
C GLN A 23 -3.08 -23.82 7.01
N VAL A 24 -2.75 -23.23 5.86
CA VAL A 24 -1.48 -23.49 5.16
C VAL A 24 -0.31 -22.67 5.73
N TYR A 25 -0.53 -21.38 6.01
CA TYR A 25 0.54 -20.45 6.38
C TYR A 25 0.62 -20.15 7.88
N GLY A 26 -0.41 -20.52 8.66
CA GLY A 26 -0.44 -20.32 10.11
C GLY A 26 -0.19 -18.87 10.51
N SER A 27 0.82 -18.66 11.36
CA SER A 27 1.23 -17.33 11.85
C SER A 27 1.83 -16.43 10.78
N GLN A 28 2.31 -16.99 9.66
CA GLN A 28 2.83 -16.24 8.51
C GLN A 28 1.72 -15.85 7.52
N CYS A 29 0.46 -16.19 7.81
CA CYS A 29 -0.66 -15.80 6.96
C CYS A 29 -0.83 -14.28 6.94
N LEU A 30 -1.18 -13.75 5.76
CA LEU A 30 -1.65 -12.37 5.62
C LEU A 30 -2.83 -12.11 6.57
N GLY A 31 -2.84 -10.92 7.17
CA GLY A 31 -3.93 -10.50 8.05
C GLY A 31 -5.28 -10.45 7.33
N ARG A 32 -6.36 -10.67 8.09
CA ARG A 32 -7.73 -10.77 7.58
C ARG A 32 -8.11 -9.60 6.66
N THR A 33 -7.89 -8.36 7.11
CA THR A 33 -8.20 -7.15 6.32
C THR A 33 -7.51 -7.15 4.96
N ALA A 34 -6.21 -7.47 4.94
CA ALA A 34 -5.43 -7.51 3.71
C ALA A 34 -5.90 -8.61 2.75
N VAL A 35 -6.37 -9.76 3.26
CA VAL A 35 -6.96 -10.80 2.40
C VAL A 35 -8.28 -10.31 1.81
N PHE A 36 -9.11 -9.67 2.61
CA PHE A 36 -10.43 -9.20 2.19
C PHE A 36 -10.36 -8.10 1.13
N GLU A 37 -9.52 -7.09 1.35
CA GLU A 37 -9.32 -6.00 0.38
C GLU A 37 -8.85 -6.54 -0.97
N TRP A 38 -7.88 -7.45 -0.97
CA TRP A 38 -7.36 -8.00 -2.21
C TRP A 38 -8.34 -8.93 -2.90
N HIS A 39 -9.09 -9.74 -2.15
CA HIS A 39 -10.13 -10.57 -2.72
C HIS A 39 -11.20 -9.71 -3.42
N LYS A 40 -11.65 -8.63 -2.77
CA LYS A 40 -12.59 -7.67 -3.36
C LYS A 40 -12.02 -7.07 -4.65
N ARG A 41 -10.77 -6.59 -4.63
CA ARG A 41 -10.12 -6.01 -5.82
C ARG A 41 -10.04 -6.99 -6.99
N PHE A 42 -9.78 -8.27 -6.72
CA PHE A 42 -9.75 -9.30 -7.77
C PHE A 42 -11.14 -9.56 -8.36
N LEU A 43 -12.20 -9.54 -7.54
CA LEU A 43 -13.58 -9.61 -8.02
C LEU A 43 -14.00 -8.37 -8.82
N GLU A 44 -13.46 -7.20 -8.49
CA GLU A 44 -13.64 -5.94 -9.24
C GLU A 44 -12.82 -5.87 -10.54
N GLY A 45 -12.15 -6.96 -10.93
CA GLY A 45 -11.46 -7.07 -12.21
C GLY A 45 -9.97 -6.67 -12.18
N ARG A 46 -9.37 -6.41 -11.01
CA ARG A 46 -7.91 -6.21 -10.92
C ARG A 46 -7.19 -7.48 -11.37
N GLU A 47 -6.19 -7.34 -12.24
CA GLU A 47 -5.37 -8.48 -12.67
C GLU A 47 -3.94 -8.47 -12.12
N THR A 48 -3.41 -7.31 -11.75
CA THR A 48 -2.04 -7.18 -11.25
C THR A 48 -1.91 -7.74 -9.82
N LEU A 49 -0.72 -8.26 -9.51
CA LEU A 49 -0.37 -8.70 -8.15
C LEU A 49 0.36 -7.61 -7.35
N GLU A 50 0.81 -6.55 -8.04
CA GLU A 50 1.57 -5.45 -7.48
C GLU A 50 0.67 -4.53 -6.65
N ASP A 51 1.19 -4.07 -5.51
CA ASP A 51 0.53 -3.05 -4.71
C ASP A 51 0.34 -1.76 -5.51
N ASP A 52 -0.70 -0.99 -5.17
CA ASP A 52 -0.87 0.33 -5.73
C ASP A 52 0.36 1.19 -5.43
N LYS A 53 0.68 2.10 -6.37
CA LYS A 53 1.71 3.12 -6.11
C LYS A 53 1.37 3.81 -4.79
N LYS A 54 2.14 3.54 -3.74
CA LYS A 54 2.01 4.26 -2.49
C LYS A 54 2.30 5.72 -2.81
N SER A 55 1.33 6.59 -2.57
CA SER A 55 1.60 8.02 -2.48
C SER A 55 2.52 8.19 -1.26
N GLY A 56 3.83 8.10 -1.51
CA GLY A 56 4.83 8.44 -0.51
C GLY A 56 4.77 9.93 -0.24
N ARG A 57 5.45 10.38 0.84
CA ARG A 57 5.66 11.81 1.08
C ARG A 57 6.10 12.48 -0.23
N PRO A 58 5.47 13.59 -0.65
CA PRO A 58 5.89 14.31 -1.85
C PRO A 58 7.39 14.57 -1.78
N ILE A 59 8.11 14.21 -2.85
CA ILE A 59 9.55 14.49 -3.03
C ILE A 59 9.76 15.99 -3.29
N LEU A 60 8.85 16.86 -2.84
CA LEU A 60 8.97 18.31 -2.93
C LEU A 60 10.21 18.81 -2.17
N VAL A 61 10.51 18.21 -1.01
CA VAL A 61 11.65 18.57 -0.15
C VAL A 61 13.02 18.35 -0.82
N ARG A 62 13.10 17.55 -1.89
CA ARG A 62 14.37 17.33 -2.62
C ARG A 62 14.54 18.23 -3.85
N ILE A 63 13.55 19.04 -4.20
CA ILE A 63 13.70 19.99 -5.30
C ILE A 63 14.61 21.12 -4.80
N PRO A 64 15.72 21.44 -5.49
CA PRO A 64 16.65 22.48 -5.06
C PRO A 64 15.95 23.84 -4.83
N ASP A 65 14.90 24.13 -5.59
CA ASP A 65 14.02 25.30 -5.43
C ASP A 65 13.38 25.40 -4.03
N MET A 66 12.96 24.28 -3.45
CA MET A 66 12.39 24.27 -2.08
C MET A 66 13.46 24.32 -1.00
N ILE A 67 14.63 23.74 -1.25
CA ILE A 67 15.78 23.87 -0.35
C ILE A 67 16.23 25.33 -0.31
N GLU A 68 16.23 26.03 -1.44
CA GLU A 68 16.55 27.45 -1.54
C GLU A 68 15.51 28.31 -0.82
N LYS A 69 14.21 28.08 -1.04
CA LYS A 69 13.14 28.78 -0.33
C LYS A 69 13.17 28.59 1.18
N VAL A 70 13.48 27.37 1.64
CA VAL A 70 13.64 27.10 3.09
C VAL A 70 14.90 27.78 3.64
N ARG A 71 16.00 27.82 2.88
CA ARG A 71 17.22 28.55 3.28
C ARG A 71 16.98 30.04 3.38
N ASP A 72 16.27 30.63 2.41
CA ASP A 72 15.91 32.05 2.41
C ASP A 72 15.00 32.40 3.60
N PHE A 73 13.99 31.57 3.87
CA PHE A 73 13.10 31.74 5.02
C PHE A 73 13.87 31.73 6.36
N VAL A 74 14.79 30.76 6.54
CA VAL A 74 15.60 30.66 7.78
C VAL A 74 16.63 31.79 7.90
N ALA A 75 17.19 32.27 6.79
CA ALA A 75 18.13 33.39 6.79
C ALA A 75 17.44 34.72 7.14
N ASN A 76 16.22 34.93 6.64
CA ASN A 76 15.42 36.11 6.96
C ASN A 76 14.93 36.12 8.41
N ASP A 77 14.60 34.95 8.97
CA ASP A 77 14.20 34.82 10.39
C ASP A 77 15.35 35.14 11.37
N ARG A 78 16.59 34.76 11.03
CA ARG A 78 17.78 35.06 11.84
C ARG A 78 18.22 36.52 11.83
N ASN A 79 17.82 37.30 10.82
CA ASN A 79 18.10 38.73 10.73
C ASN A 79 17.02 39.59 11.40
N ALA A 80 15.97 38.97 11.96
CA ALA A 80 14.85 39.64 12.63
C ALA A 80 14.94 39.60 14.18
N SER A 81 16.09 39.19 14.74
CA SER A 81 16.40 39.27 16.19
C SER A 81 17.46 40.31 16.50
#